data_AF-A0A7J5MWC8-F1
#
_entry.id   AF-A0A7J5MWC8-F1
#
_cell.length_a   1.000
_cell.length_b   1.000
_cell.length_c   1.000
_cell.angle_alpha   90.00
_cell.angle_beta   90.00
_cell.angle_gamma   90.00
#
_symmetry.space_group_name_H-M   'P 1'
#
loop_
_entity.id
_entity.type
_entity.pdbx_description
1 polymer ?
#
loop_
_entity_poly.entity_id
_entity_poly.type
_entity_poly.pdbx_seq_one_letter_code
_entity_poly.pdbx_strand_id
1 'polypeptide(L)'
;MSRKKIVPNYAISLDIGNASVGWAAFTPDYRLMRAKGRELIGVRLFEPAQTAEARRMARTTRRRYSRRRWRLHMLDAIFDAPLAEVDPSFLARRKYSWVHPADENNADYWYGGVLFDSKNQDKRFYKQYPTIYHLRKTLMEDDKQHDIREVYFAVHHLLKYRGNFLVEGDLDSSSVFDSKKVVPEKLRTLDHGRPWSDDQFASTRL
;
A
#
# COMPACT_ATOMS: atom_id res chain seq x y z
N MET A 1 -53.98 50.91 19.66
CA MET A 1 -52.86 51.47 18.85
C MET A 1 -51.57 50.72 19.18
N SER A 2 -51.01 49.97 18.23
CA SER A 2 -49.73 49.26 18.41
C SER A 2 -48.58 50.25 18.31
N ARG A 3 -47.80 50.44 19.39
CA ARG A 3 -46.55 51.22 19.34
C ARG A 3 -45.58 50.49 18.42
N LYS A 4 -45.25 51.07 17.26
CA LYS A 4 -44.09 50.65 16.46
C LYS A 4 -42.86 50.77 17.36
N LYS A 5 -42.24 49.63 17.72
CA LYS A 5 -40.93 49.63 18.36
C LYS A 5 -39.93 50.18 17.35
N ILE A 6 -39.41 51.38 17.61
CA ILE A 6 -38.27 51.92 16.86
C ILE A 6 -37.07 51.07 17.28
N VAL A 7 -36.56 50.26 16.36
CA VAL A 7 -35.32 49.53 16.56
C VAL A 7 -34.19 50.47 16.17
N PRO A 8 -33.27 50.82 17.09
CA PRO A 8 -32.13 51.66 16.75
C PRO A 8 -31.26 50.96 15.71
N ASN A 9 -30.65 51.75 14.82
CA ASN A 9 -29.63 51.27 13.90
C ASN A 9 -28.49 50.62 14.69
N TYR A 10 -27.92 49.54 14.15
CA TYR A 10 -26.85 48.81 14.80
C TYR A 10 -25.87 48.22 13.78
N ALA A 11 -24.66 47.95 14.24
CA ALA A 11 -23.65 47.19 13.52
C ALA A 11 -23.36 45.89 14.27
N ILE A 12 -22.91 44.85 13.55
CA ILE A 12 -22.40 43.61 14.12
C ILE A 12 -20.94 43.46 13.69
N SER A 13 -20.04 43.27 14.63
CA SER A 13 -18.68 42.80 14.36
C SER A 13 -18.63 41.28 14.47
N LEU A 14 -17.83 40.67 13.59
CA LEU A 14 -17.53 39.24 13.60
C LEU A 14 -16.01 39.07 13.59
N ASP A 15 -15.51 38.26 14.52
CA ASP A 15 -14.12 37.80 14.56
C ASP A 15 -14.09 36.30 14.26
N ILE A 16 -13.69 35.94 13.05
CA ILE A 16 -13.79 34.57 12.53
C ILE A 16 -12.43 33.89 12.64
N GLY A 17 -12.27 33.08 13.69
CA GLY A 17 -11.11 32.23 13.91
C GLY A 17 -11.32 30.78 13.45
N ASN A 18 -10.26 29.98 13.54
CA ASN A 18 -10.26 28.58 13.08
C ASN A 18 -11.18 27.64 13.89
N ALA A 19 -11.44 27.98 15.16
CA ALA A 19 -12.25 27.18 16.08
C ALA A 19 -13.33 28.01 16.79
N SER A 20 -13.45 29.29 16.41
CA SER A 20 -14.37 30.20 17.08
C SER A 20 -14.86 31.32 16.16
N VAL A 21 -16.09 31.77 16.37
CA VAL A 21 -16.59 33.02 15.82
C VAL A 21 -17.03 33.92 16.98
N GLY A 22 -16.23 34.95 17.26
CA GLY A 22 -16.60 36.04 18.16
C GLY A 22 -17.60 36.97 17.47
N TRP A 23 -18.57 37.50 18.21
CA TRP A 23 -19.53 38.45 17.67
C TRP A 23 -19.94 39.48 18.73
N ALA A 24 -20.18 40.71 18.30
CA ALA A 24 -20.76 41.76 19.14
C ALA A 24 -21.66 42.67 18.31
N ALA A 25 -22.79 43.10 18.87
CA ALA A 25 -23.66 44.10 18.24
C ALA A 25 -23.60 45.41 19.04
N PHE A 26 -23.44 46.54 18.34
CA PHE A 26 -23.30 47.86 18.95
C PHE A 26 -24.03 48.94 18.16
N THR A 27 -24.44 50.02 18.84
CA THR A 27 -25.03 51.22 18.24
C THR A 27 -23.95 52.07 17.56
N PRO A 28 -24.31 53.08 16.75
CA PRO A 28 -23.34 54.02 16.16
C PRO A 28 -22.43 54.72 17.19
N ASP A 29 -22.89 54.86 18.45
CA ASP A 29 -22.12 55.43 19.56
C ASP A 29 -21.20 54.41 20.26
N TYR A 30 -20.94 53.25 19.62
CA TYR A 30 -20.10 52.16 20.15
C TYR A 30 -20.56 51.57 21.48
N ARG A 31 -21.86 51.64 21.79
CA ARG A 31 -22.44 50.98 22.97
C ARG A 31 -22.99 49.61 22.60
N LEU A 32 -22.70 48.60 23.43
CA LEU A 32 -23.25 47.26 23.25
C LEU A 32 -24.77 47.29 23.25
N MET A 33 -25.36 46.63 22.26
CA MET A 33 -26.79 46.42 22.22
C MET A 33 -27.22 45.45 23.31
N ARG A 34 -28.44 45.64 23.82
CA ARG A 34 -29.06 44.70 24.75
C ARG A 34 -30.37 44.17 24.20
N ALA A 35 -30.60 42.88 24.35
CA ALA A 35 -31.87 42.22 24.04
C ALA A 35 -32.25 41.27 25.19
N LYS A 36 -33.51 41.31 25.62
CA LYS A 36 -34.06 40.44 26.68
C LYS A 36 -33.18 40.43 27.95
N GLY A 37 -32.66 41.60 28.35
CA GLY A 37 -31.83 41.77 29.54
C GLY A 37 -30.35 41.39 29.38
N ARG A 38 -29.92 40.86 28.24
CA ARG A 38 -28.54 40.41 27.98
C ARG A 38 -27.85 41.31 26.96
N GLU A 39 -26.53 41.46 27.12
CA GLU A 39 -25.68 42.12 26.13
C GLU A 39 -25.52 41.22 24.90
N LEU A 40 -25.54 41.83 23.73
CA LEU A 40 -25.37 41.17 22.46
C LEU A 40 -23.88 41.06 22.13
N ILE A 41 -23.18 40.21 22.89
CA ILE A 41 -21.78 39.85 22.69
C ILE A 41 -21.62 38.38 23.04
N GLY A 42 -20.78 37.66 22.31
CA GLY A 42 -20.48 36.28 22.62
C GLY A 42 -19.49 35.65 21.65
N VAL A 43 -19.26 34.36 21.85
CA VAL A 43 -18.40 33.55 20.99
C VAL A 43 -19.08 32.21 20.72
N ARG A 44 -19.00 31.75 19.46
CA ARG A 44 -19.39 30.39 19.07
C ARG A 44 -18.13 29.56 18.92
N LEU A 45 -17.96 28.54 19.76
CA LEU A 45 -16.86 27.57 19.64
C LEU A 45 -17.28 26.35 18.79
N PHE A 46 -16.35 25.78 18.03
CA PHE A 46 -16.55 24.58 17.22
C PHE A 46 -15.23 23.85 16.97
N GLU A 47 -15.32 22.58 16.56
CA GLU A 47 -14.16 21.78 16.17
C GLU A 47 -13.57 22.28 14.84
N PRO A 48 -12.24 22.50 14.75
CA PRO A 48 -11.59 22.91 13.51
C PRO A 48 -11.88 21.96 12.35
N ALA A 49 -11.95 22.52 11.14
CA ALA A 49 -12.13 21.73 9.94
C ALA A 49 -10.90 20.81 9.71
N GLN A 50 -11.17 19.51 9.48
CA GLN A 50 -10.14 18.57 9.06
C GLN A 50 -9.97 18.60 7.54
N THR A 51 -8.72 18.55 7.07
CA THR A 51 -8.45 18.43 5.63
C THR A 51 -9.00 17.11 5.08
N ALA A 52 -9.31 17.07 3.79
CA ALA A 52 -9.81 15.86 3.15
C ALA A 52 -8.71 14.80 2.88
N GLU A 53 -7.48 15.00 3.36
CA GLU A 53 -6.32 14.15 3.06
C GLU A 53 -6.51 12.70 3.56
N ALA A 54 -6.87 12.53 4.84
CA ALA A 54 -7.09 11.20 5.42
C ALA A 54 -8.19 10.44 4.66
N ARG A 55 -9.26 11.14 4.27
CA ARG A 55 -10.36 10.59 3.45
C ARG A 55 -9.86 10.17 2.07
N ARG A 56 -9.01 10.98 1.42
CA ARG A 56 -8.38 10.65 0.13
C ARG A 56 -7.55 9.37 0.24
N MET A 57 -6.71 9.26 1.27
CA MET A 57 -5.86 8.09 1.52
C MET A 57 -6.69 6.81 1.73
N ALA A 58 -7.70 6.85 2.59
CA ALA A 58 -8.58 5.71 2.84
C ALA A 58 -9.32 5.26 1.57
N ARG A 59 -9.81 6.21 0.76
CA ARG A 59 -10.49 5.92 -0.51
C ARG A 59 -9.56 5.24 -1.51
N THR A 60 -8.35 5.76 -1.69
CA THR A 60 -7.36 5.17 -2.61
C THR A 60 -6.99 3.76 -2.17
N THR A 61 -6.77 3.54 -0.87
CA THR A 61 -6.47 2.23 -0.31
C THR A 61 -7.59 1.22 -0.53
N ARG A 62 -8.86 1.59 -0.30
CA ARG A 62 -10.02 0.72 -0.58
C ARG A 62 -10.09 0.32 -2.06
N ARG A 63 -9.93 1.28 -2.98
CA ARG A 63 -9.91 1.02 -4.42
C ARG A 63 -8.76 0.08 -4.81
N ARG A 64 -7.57 0.28 -4.23
CA ARG A 64 -6.40 -0.59 -4.44
C ARG A 64 -6.69 -2.04 -4.04
N TYR A 65 -7.25 -2.26 -2.84
CA TYR A 65 -7.62 -3.60 -2.39
C TYR A 65 -8.70 -4.24 -3.26
N SER A 66 -9.73 -3.48 -3.65
CA SER A 66 -10.79 -3.96 -4.54
C SER A 66 -10.22 -4.44 -5.89
N ARG A 67 -9.36 -3.64 -6.52
CA ARG A 67 -8.73 -3.99 -7.81
C ARG A 67 -7.77 -5.17 -7.68
N ARG A 68 -7.03 -5.27 -6.56
CA ARG A 68 -6.19 -6.45 -6.27
C ARG A 68 -7.06 -7.70 -6.20
N ARG A 69 -8.17 -7.68 -5.44
CA ARG A 69 -9.09 -8.81 -5.36
C ARG A 69 -9.67 -9.18 -6.72
N TRP A 70 -10.11 -8.19 -7.49
CA TRP A 70 -10.62 -8.42 -8.84
C TRP A 70 -9.61 -9.14 -9.76
N ARG A 71 -8.34 -8.72 -9.76
CA ARG A 71 -7.30 -9.40 -10.53
C ARG A 71 -7.10 -10.86 -10.10
N LEU A 72 -7.13 -11.12 -8.79
CA LEU A 72 -6.96 -12.47 -8.27
C LEU A 72 -8.18 -13.35 -8.60
N HIS A 73 -9.40 -12.81 -8.52
CA HIS A 73 -10.60 -13.53 -8.96
C HIS A 73 -10.59 -13.85 -10.46
N MET A 74 -10.07 -12.95 -11.30
CA MET A 74 -9.89 -13.23 -12.71
C MET A 74 -8.88 -14.37 -12.93
N LEU A 75 -7.77 -14.40 -12.18
CA LEU A 75 -6.83 -15.52 -12.21
C LEU A 75 -7.51 -16.82 -11.77
N ASP A 76 -8.29 -16.79 -10.69
CA ASP A 76 -9.03 -17.94 -10.20
C ASP A 76 -9.95 -18.50 -11.29
N ALA A 77 -10.72 -17.64 -11.96
CA ALA A 77 -11.64 -18.06 -13.03
C ALA A 77 -10.91 -18.69 -14.24
N ILE A 78 -9.71 -18.20 -14.58
CA ILE A 78 -8.90 -18.77 -15.67
C ILE A 78 -8.41 -20.19 -15.32
N PHE A 79 -8.07 -20.42 -14.06
CA PHE A 79 -7.49 -21.69 -13.60
C PHE A 79 -8.53 -22.64 -12.98
N ASP A 80 -9.79 -22.24 -12.84
CA ASP A 80 -10.82 -22.98 -12.10
C ASP A 80 -10.99 -24.42 -12.60
N ALA A 81 -11.32 -24.59 -13.88
CA ALA A 81 -11.51 -25.90 -14.49
C ALA A 81 -10.27 -26.83 -14.37
N PRO A 82 -9.05 -26.41 -14.81
CA PRO A 82 -7.91 -27.30 -14.77
C PRO A 82 -7.37 -27.55 -13.35
N LEU A 83 -7.60 -26.62 -12.39
CA LEU A 83 -7.33 -26.90 -10.98
C LEU A 83 -8.33 -27.90 -10.41
N ALA A 84 -9.61 -27.79 -10.77
CA ALA A 84 -10.66 -28.68 -10.27
C ALA A 84 -10.48 -30.13 -10.74
N GLU A 85 -9.92 -30.36 -11.93
CA GLU A 85 -9.55 -31.71 -12.41
C GLU A 85 -8.53 -32.41 -11.51
N VAL A 86 -7.63 -31.65 -10.88
CA VAL A 86 -6.55 -32.17 -10.03
C VAL A 86 -6.91 -32.16 -8.54
N ASP A 87 -7.50 -31.07 -8.07
CA ASP A 87 -7.93 -30.85 -6.69
C ASP A 87 -9.15 -29.92 -6.66
N PRO A 88 -10.38 -30.47 -6.67
CA PRO A 88 -11.64 -29.71 -6.67
C PRO A 88 -11.76 -28.70 -5.53
N SER A 89 -11.09 -28.95 -4.41
CA SER A 89 -11.17 -28.13 -3.20
C SER A 89 -10.08 -27.05 -3.12
N PHE A 90 -9.14 -27.01 -4.06
CA PHE A 90 -7.95 -26.18 -3.99
C PHE A 90 -8.24 -24.68 -3.81
N LEU A 91 -9.11 -24.12 -4.64
CA LEU A 91 -9.47 -22.69 -4.56
C LEU A 91 -10.27 -22.36 -3.30
N ALA A 92 -11.14 -23.27 -2.87
CA ALA A 92 -11.90 -23.14 -1.63
C ALA A 92 -10.96 -23.15 -0.42
N ARG A 93 -10.05 -24.12 -0.33
CA ARG A 93 -9.03 -24.22 0.72
C ARG A 93 -8.22 -22.93 0.85
N ARG A 94 -7.78 -22.37 -0.29
CA ARG A 94 -7.05 -21.09 -0.28
C ARG A 94 -7.91 -19.93 0.23
N LYS A 95 -9.18 -19.85 -0.18
CA LYS A 95 -10.14 -18.81 0.25
C LYS A 95 -10.38 -18.85 1.76
N TYR A 96 -10.46 -20.05 2.33
CA TYR A 96 -10.73 -20.28 3.75
C TYR A 96 -9.48 -20.62 4.57
N SER A 97 -8.29 -20.32 4.06
CA SER A 97 -7.02 -20.57 4.78
C SER A 97 -6.87 -19.81 6.11
N TRP A 98 -7.75 -18.85 6.38
CA TRP A 98 -7.81 -18.13 7.66
C TRP A 98 -8.60 -18.89 8.74
N VAL A 99 -9.42 -19.87 8.36
CA VAL A 99 -10.28 -20.62 9.28
C VAL A 99 -9.43 -21.52 10.15
N HIS A 100 -9.63 -21.42 11.47
CA HIS A 100 -8.91 -22.24 12.44
C HIS A 100 -9.58 -23.64 12.57
N PRO A 101 -8.81 -24.73 12.73
CA PRO A 101 -9.40 -26.08 12.88
C PRO A 101 -10.38 -26.26 14.04
N ALA A 102 -10.29 -25.41 15.06
CA ALA A 102 -11.18 -25.41 16.23
C ALA A 102 -12.35 -24.42 16.10
N ASP A 103 -12.55 -23.79 14.94
CA ASP A 103 -13.70 -22.91 14.68
C ASP A 103 -14.91 -23.75 14.25
N GLU A 104 -15.74 -24.12 15.24
CA GLU A 104 -16.94 -24.93 15.04
C GLU A 104 -17.93 -24.30 14.06
N ASN A 105 -18.00 -22.96 13.99
CA ASN A 105 -18.92 -22.26 13.08
C ASN A 105 -18.51 -22.37 11.61
N ASN A 106 -17.25 -22.70 11.34
CA ASN A 106 -16.68 -22.78 9.99
C ASN A 106 -16.04 -24.16 9.72
N ALA A 107 -16.46 -25.19 10.45
CA ALA A 107 -15.88 -26.53 10.37
C ALA A 107 -15.89 -27.11 8.95
N ASP A 108 -16.95 -26.85 8.17
CA ASP A 108 -17.09 -27.28 6.77
C ASP A 108 -16.03 -26.68 5.82
N TYR A 109 -15.36 -25.62 6.24
CA TYR A 109 -14.33 -24.94 5.47
C TYR A 109 -12.90 -25.38 5.81
N TRP A 110 -12.76 -26.44 6.61
CA TRP A 110 -11.48 -27.06 6.93
C TRP A 110 -11.22 -28.30 6.05
N TYR A 111 -10.17 -28.23 5.22
CA TYR A 111 -9.84 -29.24 4.21
C TYR A 111 -8.60 -30.09 4.58
N GLY A 112 -8.27 -30.22 5.87
CA GLY A 112 -7.17 -31.04 6.37
C GLY A 112 -5.75 -30.47 6.20
N GLY A 113 -5.39 -29.99 5.02
CA GLY A 113 -4.14 -29.28 4.70
C GLY A 113 -4.35 -27.79 4.42
N VAL A 114 -3.25 -27.04 4.32
CA VAL A 114 -3.27 -25.58 4.08
C VAL A 114 -3.07 -25.26 2.59
N LEU A 115 -2.12 -25.92 1.94
CA LEU A 115 -1.84 -25.71 0.50
C LEU A 115 -2.48 -26.81 -0.34
N PHE A 116 -2.26 -28.06 0.05
CA PHE A 116 -2.73 -29.26 -0.61
C PHE A 116 -3.67 -30.07 0.29
N ASP A 117 -4.17 -31.18 -0.23
CA ASP A 117 -5.17 -32.04 0.45
C ASP A 117 -4.60 -32.83 1.65
N SER A 118 -3.28 -32.76 1.88
CA SER A 118 -2.68 -33.40 3.03
C SER A 118 -1.49 -32.62 3.59
N LYS A 119 -1.34 -32.67 4.92
CA LYS A 119 -0.19 -32.10 5.62
C LYS A 119 1.15 -32.69 5.14
N ASN A 120 1.16 -33.92 4.64
CA ASN A 120 2.37 -34.54 4.10
C ASN A 120 2.77 -33.93 2.74
N GLN A 121 1.80 -33.60 1.88
CA GLN A 121 2.05 -32.85 0.66
C GLN A 121 2.57 -31.45 0.97
N ASP A 122 1.96 -30.74 1.93
CA ASP A 122 2.43 -29.43 2.38
C ASP A 122 3.88 -29.48 2.87
N LYS A 123 4.22 -30.46 3.72
CA LYS A 123 5.60 -30.66 4.21
C LYS A 123 6.60 -30.89 3.08
N ARG A 124 6.25 -31.71 2.09
CA ARG A 124 7.11 -31.96 0.92
C ARG A 124 7.31 -30.69 0.10
N PHE A 125 6.22 -29.96 -0.16
CA PHE A 125 6.25 -28.69 -0.87
C PHE A 125 7.17 -27.67 -0.17
N TYR A 126 7.03 -27.48 1.14
CA TYR A 126 7.89 -26.55 1.88
C TYR A 126 9.35 -27.03 1.97
N LYS A 127 9.60 -28.34 2.01
CA LYS A 127 10.96 -28.88 1.97
C LYS A 127 11.62 -28.64 0.62
N GLN A 128 10.88 -28.82 -0.47
CA GLN A 128 11.35 -28.61 -1.83
C GLN A 128 11.50 -27.12 -2.16
N TYR A 129 10.57 -26.30 -1.68
CA TYR A 129 10.51 -24.86 -1.91
C TYR A 129 10.43 -24.10 -0.58
N PRO A 130 11.57 -23.81 0.06
CA PRO A 130 11.61 -23.10 1.34
C PRO A 130 10.94 -21.72 1.29
N THR A 131 10.94 -21.08 0.11
CA THR A 131 10.22 -19.82 -0.13
C THR A 131 9.53 -19.86 -1.50
N ILE A 132 8.55 -19.00 -1.69
CA ILE A 132 7.87 -18.82 -2.98
C ILE A 132 8.84 -18.43 -4.13
N TYR A 133 10.00 -17.86 -3.81
CA TYR A 133 11.02 -17.50 -4.80
C TYR A 133 11.79 -18.72 -5.30
N HIS A 134 11.98 -19.75 -4.47
CA HIS A 134 12.54 -21.03 -4.91
C HIS A 134 11.61 -21.68 -5.94
N LEU A 135 10.30 -21.70 -5.66
CA LEU A 135 9.31 -22.20 -6.60
C LEU A 135 9.37 -21.41 -7.93
N ARG A 136 9.34 -20.08 -7.87
CA ARG A 136 9.41 -19.23 -9.07
C ARG A 136 10.68 -19.49 -9.87
N LYS A 137 11.83 -19.60 -9.21
CA LYS A 137 13.11 -19.89 -9.87
C LYS A 137 13.08 -21.25 -10.57
N THR A 138 12.63 -22.29 -9.87
CA THR A 138 12.50 -23.62 -10.47
C THR A 138 11.58 -23.62 -11.68
N LEU A 139 10.40 -22.99 -11.60
CA LEU A 139 9.48 -22.90 -12.74
C LEU A 139 10.02 -22.08 -13.93
N MET A 140 11.08 -21.29 -13.74
CA MET A 140 11.74 -20.53 -14.81
C MET A 140 12.92 -21.28 -15.45
N GLU A 141 13.53 -22.22 -14.73
CA GLU A 141 14.79 -22.88 -15.12
C GLU A 141 14.59 -24.37 -15.46
N ASP A 142 13.52 -25.00 -14.97
CA ASP A 142 13.24 -26.41 -15.14
C ASP A 142 12.20 -26.61 -16.26
N ASP A 143 12.58 -27.38 -17.28
CA ASP A 143 11.75 -27.65 -18.46
C ASP A 143 10.73 -28.79 -18.23
N LYS A 144 10.73 -29.42 -17.06
CA LYS A 144 9.78 -30.52 -16.78
C LYS A 144 8.35 -29.99 -16.62
N GLN A 145 7.38 -30.87 -16.85
CA GLN A 145 5.98 -30.55 -16.53
C GLN A 145 5.79 -30.49 -15.01
N HIS A 146 5.41 -29.31 -14.52
CA HIS A 146 5.11 -29.07 -13.11
C HIS A 146 3.62 -29.23 -12.78
N ASP A 147 3.31 -29.43 -11.49
CA ASP A 147 1.94 -29.45 -10.99
C ASP A 147 1.28 -28.09 -11.22
N ILE A 148 0.08 -28.08 -11.80
CA ILE A 148 -0.66 -26.85 -12.09
C ILE A 148 -0.92 -25.98 -10.85
N ARG A 149 -1.03 -26.60 -9.67
CA ARG A 149 -1.20 -25.88 -8.39
C ARG A 149 0.06 -25.10 -8.03
N GLU A 150 1.25 -25.62 -8.34
CA GLU A 150 2.52 -24.92 -8.16
C GLU A 150 2.64 -23.72 -9.10
N VAL A 151 2.32 -23.93 -10.38
CA VAL A 151 2.26 -22.85 -11.40
C VAL A 151 1.31 -21.75 -10.93
N TYR A 152 0.14 -22.12 -10.45
CA TYR A 152 -0.85 -21.20 -9.92
C TYR A 152 -0.31 -20.38 -8.74
N PHE A 153 0.35 -21.00 -7.75
CA PHE A 153 0.94 -20.26 -6.63
C PHE A 153 1.96 -19.21 -7.08
N ALA A 154 2.80 -19.55 -8.06
CA ALA A 154 3.80 -18.64 -8.61
C ALA A 154 3.15 -17.43 -9.32
N VAL A 155 2.20 -17.69 -10.22
CA VAL A 155 1.47 -16.62 -10.95
C VAL A 155 0.65 -15.76 -9.99
N HIS A 156 -0.04 -16.39 -9.03
CA HIS A 156 -0.81 -15.69 -8.00
C HIS A 156 0.07 -14.74 -7.19
N HIS A 157 1.27 -15.19 -6.79
CA HIS A 157 2.22 -14.34 -6.07
C HIS A 157 2.67 -13.14 -6.90
N LEU A 158 3.01 -13.35 -8.18
CA LEU A 158 3.40 -12.30 -9.12
C LEU A 158 2.29 -11.25 -9.28
N LEU A 159 1.04 -11.66 -9.50
CA LEU A 159 -0.08 -10.73 -9.69
C LEU A 159 -0.49 -9.98 -8.41
N LYS A 160 -0.34 -10.63 -7.24
CA LYS A 160 -0.63 -10.02 -5.94
C LYS A 160 0.40 -8.94 -5.58
N TYR A 161 1.68 -9.22 -5.85
CA TYR A 161 2.85 -8.39 -5.52
C TYR A 161 3.63 -7.93 -6.76
N ARG A 162 2.91 -7.41 -7.75
CA ARG A 162 3.38 -7.06 -9.11
C ARG A 162 4.37 -5.89 -9.26
N GLY A 163 5.01 -5.42 -8.17
CA GLY A 163 5.90 -4.26 -8.23
C GLY A 163 5.20 -2.92 -8.58
N ASN A 164 6.03 -1.93 -8.95
CA ASN A 164 5.59 -0.60 -9.41
C ASN A 164 5.61 -0.52 -10.95
N PHE A 165 4.99 0.54 -11.50
CA PHE A 165 4.89 0.79 -12.95
C PHE A 165 5.39 2.20 -13.24
N LEU A 166 6.57 2.56 -12.71
CA LEU A 166 7.14 3.90 -12.85
C LEU A 166 7.94 4.10 -14.14
N VAL A 167 8.40 3.01 -14.76
CA VAL A 167 9.13 3.03 -16.02
C VAL A 167 8.17 2.69 -17.15
N GLU A 168 8.22 3.49 -18.22
CA GLU A 168 7.49 3.24 -19.46
C GLU A 168 8.38 2.45 -20.44
N GLY A 169 7.76 1.62 -21.28
CA GLY A 169 8.47 0.77 -22.24
C GLY A 169 8.96 -0.55 -21.65
N ASP A 170 9.72 -1.29 -22.46
CA ASP A 170 10.24 -2.60 -22.09
C ASP A 170 11.52 -2.49 -21.26
N LEU A 171 11.58 -3.29 -20.19
CA LEU A 171 12.76 -3.40 -19.35
C LEU A 171 13.63 -4.56 -19.85
N ASP A 172 14.82 -4.25 -20.36
CA ASP A 172 15.81 -5.28 -20.67
C ASP A 172 16.63 -5.61 -19.41
N SER A 173 16.30 -6.74 -18.76
CA SER A 173 17.01 -7.23 -17.59
C SER A 173 18.49 -7.54 -17.84
N SER A 174 18.90 -7.78 -19.09
CA SER A 174 20.30 -8.09 -19.44
C SER A 174 21.22 -6.87 -19.36
N SER A 175 20.64 -5.67 -19.44
CA SER A 175 21.35 -4.38 -19.41
C SER A 175 21.52 -3.78 -18.00
N VAL A 176 20.90 -4.39 -16.97
CA VAL A 176 20.82 -3.81 -15.61
C VAL A 176 22.20 -3.74 -14.93
N PHE A 177 23.13 -4.64 -15.28
CA PHE A 177 24.50 -4.57 -14.82
C PHE A 177 25.46 -5.15 -15.87
N ASP A 178 25.90 -4.31 -16.79
CA ASP A 178 27.01 -4.63 -17.68
C ASP A 178 28.32 -4.25 -17.00
N SER A 179 29.00 -5.22 -16.36
CA SER A 179 30.31 -5.03 -15.74
C SER A 179 31.34 -4.45 -16.72
N LYS A 180 31.12 -4.60 -18.04
CA LYS A 180 32.02 -4.06 -19.05
C LYS A 180 31.81 -2.58 -19.34
N LYS A 181 30.66 -2.00 -18.99
CA LYS A 181 30.34 -0.57 -19.08
C LYS A 181 30.57 0.19 -17.78
N VAL A 182 30.62 -0.51 -16.64
CA VAL A 182 30.84 0.10 -15.31
C VAL A 182 32.28 0.56 -15.10
N VAL A 183 33.26 -0.09 -15.75
CA VAL A 183 34.64 0.39 -15.78
C VAL A 183 34.80 1.27 -17.03
N PRO A 184 35.05 2.59 -16.88
CA PRO A 184 35.43 3.43 -17.99
C PRO A 184 36.56 2.78 -18.78
N GLU A 185 36.45 2.76 -20.10
CA GLU A 185 37.51 2.23 -20.98
C GLU A 185 38.88 2.86 -20.65
N LYS A 186 38.88 4.13 -20.22
CA LYS A 186 40.05 4.87 -19.72
C LYS A 186 40.71 4.29 -18.47
N LEU A 187 39.97 3.60 -17.59
CA LEU A 187 40.52 2.93 -16.41
C LEU A 187 41.12 1.56 -16.74
N ARG A 188 40.72 0.94 -17.86
CA ARG A 188 41.33 -0.31 -18.35
C ARG A 188 42.71 -0.09 -18.97
N THR A 189 42.94 1.08 -19.54
CA THR A 189 44.22 1.46 -20.16
C THR A 189 45.26 1.98 -19.16
N LEU A 190 44.87 2.24 -17.91
CA LEU A 190 45.79 2.71 -16.85
C LEU A 190 46.55 1.57 -16.16
N ASP A 191 46.17 0.31 -16.38
CA ASP A 191 46.80 -0.88 -15.79
C ASP A 191 47.77 -1.59 -16.76
N HIS A 192 48.44 -0.82 -17.62
CA HIS A 192 49.57 -1.31 -18.39
C HIS A 192 50.88 -0.97 -17.67
N GLY A 193 51.18 -1.74 -16.62
CA GLY A 193 52.54 -2.16 -16.34
C GLY A 193 53.52 -1.16 -15.72
N ARG A 194 53.15 -0.45 -14.65
CA ARG A 194 54.16 -0.05 -13.65
C ARG A 194 53.94 -0.84 -12.37
N PRO A 195 54.92 -1.66 -11.92
CA PRO A 195 54.87 -2.22 -10.59
C PRO A 195 54.82 -1.07 -9.58
N TRP A 196 54.04 -1.23 -8.52
CA TRP A 196 54.17 -0.39 -7.34
C TRP A 196 55.59 -0.59 -6.78
N SER A 197 56.45 0.41 -6.93
CA SER A 197 57.75 0.44 -6.25
C SER A 197 57.52 0.95 -4.83
N ASP A 198 58.02 0.22 -3.84
CA ASP A 198 57.96 0.56 -2.40
C ASP A 198 58.67 1.89 -2.04
N ASP A 199 59.30 2.57 -2.99
CA ASP A 199 60.09 3.79 -2.78
C ASP A 199 59.28 5.10 -2.72
N GLN A 200 57.95 5.08 -2.83
CA GLN A 200 57.15 6.33 -2.81
C GLN A 200 56.75 6.85 -1.42
N PHE A 201 57.19 6.20 -0.33
CA PHE A 201 56.94 6.66 1.04
C PHE A 201 58.20 7.10 1.81
N ALA A 202 59.29 7.42 1.10
CA ALA A 202 60.56 7.80 1.73
C ALA A 202 61.10 9.17 1.31
N SER A 203 60.29 10.24 1.30
CA SER A 203 60.81 11.58 1.63
C SER A 203 59.71 12.58 1.96
N THR A 204 59.31 12.66 3.23
CA THR A 204 59.03 13.96 3.85
C THR A 204 59.35 13.84 5.34
N ARG A 205 60.63 14.08 5.68
CA ARG A 205 60.96 14.61 7.00
C ARG A 205 60.59 16.09 6.97
N LEU A 206 59.65 16.48 7.82
CA LEU A 206 59.80 17.53 8.82
C LEU A 206 58.92 17.12 10.01
#